data_AF-A0A7V7DYL2-F1
#
_entry.id   AF-A0A7V7DYL2-F1
#
_cell.length_a   1.000
_cell.length_b   1.000
_cell.length_c   1.000
_cell.angle_alpha   90.00
_cell.angle_beta   90.00
_cell.angle_gamma   90.00
#
_symmetry.space_group_name_H-M   'P 1'
#
loop_
_entity.id
_entity.type
_entity.pdbx_description
1 polymer ?
#
loop_
_entity_poly.entity_id
_entity_poly.type
_entity_poly.pdbx_seq_one_letter_code
_entity_poly.pdbx_strand_id
1 'polypeptide(L)'
;MDWVKWLKDYCPKKTMTAGQAVSKIDRGSRVFIGTGCGEPQHLIRAMVKDDHLQDIMVYQMLSYTFSEFVDDPSFLRRFSLKL
;
A
#
# COMPACT_ATOMS: atom_id res chain seq x y z
N MET A 1 -20.16 -9.21 -13.21
CA MET A 1 -20.00 -9.87 -11.88
C MET A 1 -20.84 -9.12 -10.88
N ASP A 2 -21.86 -9.77 -10.33
CA ASP A 2 -22.89 -9.13 -9.48
C ASP A 2 -22.34 -8.54 -8.18
N TRP A 3 -21.22 -9.06 -7.67
CA TRP A 3 -20.59 -8.56 -6.45
C TRP A 3 -19.99 -7.16 -6.59
N VAL A 4 -19.54 -6.75 -7.78
CA VAL A 4 -19.02 -5.38 -8.00
C VAL A 4 -20.16 -4.39 -7.88
N LYS A 5 -21.32 -4.73 -8.44
CA LYS A 5 -22.55 -3.93 -8.30
C LYS A 5 -23.00 -3.90 -6.84
N TRP A 6 -23.03 -5.06 -6.18
CA TRP A 6 -23.35 -5.14 -4.74
C TRP A 6 -22.44 -4.26 -3.88
N LEU A 7 -21.12 -4.28 -4.10
CA LEU A 7 -20.19 -3.42 -3.35
C LEU A 7 -20.46 -1.93 -3.59
N LYS A 8 -20.77 -1.54 -4.83
CA LYS A 8 -21.12 -0.15 -5.15
C LYS A 8 -22.44 0.27 -4.50
N ASP A 9 -23.42 -0.62 -4.48
CA ASP A 9 -24.76 -0.33 -3.96
C ASP A 9 -24.77 -0.28 -2.42
N TYR A 10 -24.10 -1.22 -1.75
CA TYR A 10 -24.16 -1.38 -0.29
C TYR A 10 -22.93 -0.88 0.47
N CYS A 11 -21.77 -0.80 -0.19
CA CYS A 11 -20.50 -0.40 0.41
C CYS A 11 -19.75 0.67 -0.41
N PRO A 12 -20.42 1.74 -0.91
CA PRO A 12 -19.80 2.70 -1.84
C PRO A 12 -18.54 3.35 -1.26
N LYS A 13 -18.48 3.52 0.07
CA LYS A 13 -17.31 4.11 0.77
C LYS A 13 -16.10 3.16 0.88
N LYS A 14 -16.26 1.86 0.62
CA LYS A 14 -15.19 0.87 0.64
C LYS A 14 -14.63 0.56 -0.74
N THR A 15 -15.27 1.04 -1.80
CA THR A 15 -14.77 0.95 -3.17
C THR A 15 -14.12 2.28 -3.55
N MET A 16 -12.82 2.27 -3.81
CA MET A 16 -12.07 3.44 -4.25
C MET A 16 -10.86 3.02 -5.07
N THR A 17 -10.22 3.97 -5.74
CA THR A 17 -8.97 3.70 -6.46
C THR A 17 -7.81 3.43 -5.50
N ALA A 18 -6.74 2.81 -5.97
CA ALA A 18 -5.56 2.57 -5.15
C ALA A 18 -4.99 3.89 -4.58
N GLY A 19 -4.89 4.94 -5.40
CA GLY A 19 -4.46 6.28 -4.95
C GLY A 19 -5.32 6.84 -3.83
N GLN A 20 -6.65 6.74 -3.96
CA GLN A 20 -7.59 7.20 -2.92
C GLN A 20 -7.51 6.36 -1.64
N ALA A 21 -7.14 5.09 -1.74
CA ALA A 21 -6.97 4.22 -0.58
C ALA A 21 -5.68 4.57 0.17
N VAL A 22 -4.55 4.71 -0.55
CA VAL A 22 -3.24 4.99 0.06
C VAL A 22 -3.14 6.41 0.60
N SER A 23 -3.84 7.38 0.00
CA SER A 23 -3.88 8.77 0.48
C SER A 23 -4.54 8.93 1.85
N LYS A 24 -5.17 7.87 2.38
CA LYS A 24 -5.75 7.84 3.73
C LYS A 24 -4.77 7.31 4.78
N ILE A 25 -3.58 6.89 4.38
CA ILE A 25 -2.52 6.48 5.31
C ILE A 25 -1.84 7.77 5.79
N ASP A 26 -1.86 8.00 7.09
CA ASP A 26 -1.21 9.17 7.68
C ASP A 26 0.31 9.03 7.68
N ARG A 27 1.02 10.15 7.66
CA ARG A 27 2.49 10.17 7.84
C ARG A 27 2.85 9.61 9.22
N GLY A 28 3.96 8.89 9.32
CA GLY A 28 4.36 8.22 10.56
C GLY A 28 3.61 6.90 10.82
N SER A 29 2.73 6.47 9.91
CA SER A 29 1.94 5.26 10.11
C SER A 29 2.79 3.99 10.08
N ARG A 30 2.38 3.03 10.91
CA ARG A 30 2.91 1.67 10.96
C ARG A 30 1.96 0.75 10.20
N VAL A 31 2.39 0.25 9.05
CA VAL A 31 1.56 -0.49 8.10
C VAL A 31 2.03 -1.94 8.05
N PHE A 32 1.11 -2.87 8.31
CA PHE A 32 1.35 -4.29 8.09
C PHE A 32 0.92 -4.69 6.68
N ILE A 33 1.78 -5.43 5.98
CA ILE A 33 1.54 -5.88 4.62
C ILE A 33 1.54 -7.41 4.57
N GLY A 34 0.54 -7.97 3.90
CA GLY A 34 0.46 -9.41 3.65
C GLY A 34 1.70 -9.93 2.90
N THR A 35 2.07 -11.18 3.15
CA THR A 35 3.31 -11.79 2.63
C THR A 35 3.03 -12.78 1.51
N GLY A 36 3.96 -12.94 0.56
CA GLY A 36 3.83 -13.89 -0.55
C GLY A 36 2.67 -13.59 -1.49
N CYS A 37 1.82 -14.58 -1.82
CA CYS A 37 0.70 -14.41 -2.75
C CYS A 37 -0.43 -13.50 -2.22
N GLY A 38 -0.43 -13.20 -0.91
CA GLY A 38 -1.36 -12.24 -0.29
C GLY A 38 -0.87 -10.80 -0.33
N GLU A 39 0.27 -10.53 -0.95
CA GLU A 39 0.83 -9.19 -1.04
C GLU A 39 -0.04 -8.30 -1.96
N PRO A 40 -0.50 -7.13 -1.49
CA PRO A 40 -1.34 -6.23 -2.28
C PRO A 40 -0.49 -5.40 -3.26
N GLN A 41 0.05 -6.08 -4.28
CA GLN A 41 0.97 -5.56 -5.29
C GLN A 41 0.56 -4.20 -5.88
N HIS A 42 -0.73 -4.02 -6.21
CA HIS A 42 -1.25 -2.79 -6.79
C HIS A 42 -1.27 -1.63 -5.78
N LEU A 43 -1.58 -1.90 -4.51
CA LEU A 43 -1.57 -0.88 -3.46
C LEU A 43 -0.16 -0.48 -3.08
N ILE A 44 0.80 -1.42 -3.03
CA ILE A 44 2.20 -1.11 -2.75
C ILE A 44 2.75 -0.12 -3.77
N ARG A 45 2.54 -0.37 -5.06
CA ARG A 45 2.99 0.54 -6.13
C ARG A 45 2.33 1.92 -6.01
N ALA A 46 1.07 1.97 -5.62
CA ALA A 46 0.39 3.24 -5.36
C ALA A 46 0.97 3.98 -4.14
N MET A 47 1.32 3.26 -3.05
CA MET A 47 1.98 3.84 -1.88
C MET A 47 3.34 4.44 -2.26
N VAL A 48 4.17 3.68 -3.00
CA VAL A 48 5.50 4.15 -3.39
C VAL A 48 5.41 5.36 -4.33
N LYS A 49 4.43 5.39 -5.23
CA LYS A 49 4.19 6.50 -6.15
C LYS A 49 3.69 7.79 -5.46
N ASP A 50 3.09 7.68 -4.27
CA ASP A 50 2.58 8.84 -3.55
C ASP A 50 3.70 9.51 -2.73
N ASP A 51 4.22 10.63 -3.24
CA ASP A 51 5.30 11.39 -2.59
C ASP A 51 4.85 12.07 -1.29
N HIS A 52 3.55 12.17 -0.99
CA HIS A 52 3.06 12.74 0.27
C HIS A 52 3.18 11.78 1.45
N LEU A 53 3.32 10.48 1.20
CA LEU A 53 3.56 9.46 2.22
C LEU A 53 5.01 9.52 2.68
N GLN A 54 5.18 9.78 3.97
CA GLN A 54 6.46 10.03 4.62
C GLN A 54 6.51 9.32 5.96
N ASP A 55 7.70 8.88 6.34
CA ASP A 55 7.96 8.19 7.62
C ASP A 55 7.07 6.95 7.83
N ILE A 56 6.89 6.15 6.77
CA ILE A 56 6.03 4.96 6.84
C ILE A 56 6.87 3.77 7.28
N MET A 57 6.47 3.13 8.37
CA MET A 57 7.09 1.89 8.83
C MET A 57 6.30 0.70 8.32
N VAL A 58 6.92 -0.14 7.48
CA VAL A 58 6.29 -1.31 6.89
C VAL A 58 6.75 -2.57 7.61
N TYR A 59 5.79 -3.40 8.04
CA TYR A 59 6.04 -4.72 8.60
C TYR A 59 5.67 -5.79 7.59
N GLN A 60 6.65 -6.57 7.14
CA GLN A 60 6.45 -7.66 6.18
C GLN A 60 7.59 -8.69 6.26
N MET A 61 7.29 -9.99 6.34
CA MET A 61 8.33 -11.02 6.44
C MET A 61 8.99 -11.40 5.10
N LEU A 62 8.23 -11.53 4.01
CA LEU A 62 8.75 -11.79 2.66
C LEU A 62 8.23 -10.73 1.69
N SER A 63 9.10 -9.78 1.36
CA SER A 63 8.78 -8.65 0.50
C SER A 63 9.18 -8.92 -0.94
N TYR A 64 8.21 -9.30 -1.79
CA TYR A 64 8.46 -9.43 -3.21
C TYR A 64 8.33 -8.09 -3.92
N THR A 65 7.17 -7.40 -3.84
CA THR A 65 7.00 -6.12 -4.56
C THR A 65 7.88 -5.01 -4.00
N PHE A 66 8.12 -4.89 -2.68
CA PHE A 66 9.04 -3.82 -2.24
C PHE A 66 10.49 -4.06 -2.66
N SER A 67 10.88 -5.29 -3.00
CA SER A 67 12.22 -5.56 -3.54
C SER A 67 12.49 -4.82 -4.86
N GLU A 68 11.45 -4.43 -5.60
CA GLU A 68 11.56 -3.60 -6.79
C GLU A 68 12.01 -2.16 -6.47
N PHE A 69 11.91 -1.72 -5.21
CA PHE A 69 12.13 -0.33 -4.79
C PHE A 69 13.23 -0.14 -3.75
N VAL A 70 13.81 -1.21 -3.19
CA VAL A 70 14.81 -1.09 -2.11
C VAL A 70 16.09 -0.35 -2.51
N ASP A 71 16.40 -0.30 -3.81
CA ASP A 71 17.55 0.44 -4.34
C ASP A 71 17.22 1.90 -4.70
N ASP A 72 15.95 2.33 -4.62
CA ASP A 72 15.54 3.70 -4.91
C ASP A 72 15.78 4.62 -3.68
N PRO A 73 16.66 5.64 -3.79
CA PRO A 73 16.91 6.57 -2.69
C PRO A 73 15.66 7.36 -2.25
N SER A 74 14.71 7.61 -3.15
CA SER A 74 13.43 8.26 -2.80
C SER A 74 12.57 7.37 -1.90
N PHE A 75 12.56 6.07 -2.19
CA PHE A 75 11.85 5.09 -1.37
C PHE A 75 12.47 4.96 0.02
N LEU A 76 13.80 4.78 0.10
CA LEU A 76 14.51 4.60 1.37
C LEU A 76 14.40 5.82 2.31
N ARG A 77 14.16 7.02 1.78
CA ARG A 77 13.92 8.23 2.58
C ARG A 77 12.53 8.26 3.23
N ARG A 78 11.57 7.53 2.66
CA ARG A 78 10.14 7.62 3.02
C ARG A 78 9.62 6.39 3.74
N PHE A 79 10.23 5.23 3.47
CA PHE A 79 9.77 3.94 3.98
C PHE A 79 10.87 3.24 4.78
N SER A 80 10.49 2.73 5.95
CA SER A 80 11.33 1.86 6.78
C SER A 80 10.76 0.45 6.76
N LEU A 81 11.41 -0.48 6.06
CA LEU A 81 11.03 -1.89 6.05
C LEU A 81 11.57 -2.58 7.30
N LYS A 82 10.68 -3.22 8.06
CA LYS A 82 10.98 -4.10 9.18
C LYS A 82 10.61 -5.53 8.77
N LEU A 83 11.64 -6.32 8.49
CA LEU A 83 11.58 -7.76 8.27
C LEU A 83 11.49 -8.50 9.61
#